data_AF-A0A961ZTC9-F1
#
_entry.id   AF-A0A961ZTC9-F1
#
_cell.length_a   1.000
_cell.length_b   1.000
_cell.length_c   1.000
_cell.angle_alpha   90.00
_cell.angle_beta   90.00
_cell.angle_gamma   90.00
#
_symmetry.space_group_name_H-M   'P 1'
#
loop_
_entity.id
_entity.type
_entity.pdbx_description
1 polymer ?
#
loop_
_entity_poly.entity_id
_entity_poly.type
_entity_poly.pdbx_seq_one_letter_code
_entity_poly.pdbx_strand_id
1 'polypeptide(L)'
;MPYTAYVGVILDLAVTIHGWISALAPLDKSRRRRVTRYATAIADTLARAAEALYEIERQPDDRHAARRAAREFGRITGYVENMVGVLEHHLDGRKLAGVKRRLERLDASAPRSDGLQTAADRRIDRLIAAEGYFRALADGLEP
;
A
#
# COMPACT_ATOMS: atom_id res chain seq x y z
N MET A 1 -10.87 10.60 -13.21
CA MET A 1 -9.90 10.77 -12.08
C MET A 1 -10.16 9.74 -10.96
N PRO A 2 -9.76 8.46 -11.09
CA PRO A 2 -9.91 7.53 -9.96
C PRO A 2 -8.60 7.24 -9.20
N TYR A 3 -7.46 7.08 -9.89
CA TYR A 3 -6.27 6.48 -9.28
C TYR A 3 -5.37 7.44 -8.49
N THR A 4 -5.40 8.75 -8.78
CA THR A 4 -4.46 9.71 -8.18
C THR A 4 -4.69 9.88 -6.67
N ALA A 5 -5.94 9.96 -6.22
CA ALA A 5 -6.29 10.05 -4.81
C ALA A 5 -5.92 8.74 -4.08
N TYR A 6 -6.28 7.60 -4.68
CA TYR A 6 -5.97 6.28 -4.14
C TYR A 6 -4.48 6.06 -3.90
N VAL A 7 -3.64 6.33 -4.91
CA VAL A 7 -2.19 6.20 -4.82
C VAL A 7 -1.59 7.15 -3.78
N GLY A 8 -2.16 8.36 -3.63
CA GLY A 8 -1.78 9.29 -2.56
C GLY A 8 -2.05 8.71 -1.17
N VAL A 9 -3.22 8.10 -0.96
CA VAL A 9 -3.56 7.45 0.32
C VAL A 9 -2.63 6.26 0.61
N ILE A 10 -2.24 5.48 -0.40
CA ILE A 10 -1.25 4.40 -0.26
C ILE A 10 0.09 4.95 0.23
N LEU A 11 0.59 6.02 -0.39
CA LEU A 11 1.86 6.61 0.01
C LEU A 11 1.80 7.13 1.45
N ASP A 12 0.73 7.84 1.81
CA ASP A 12 0.51 8.33 3.18
C ASP A 12 0.48 7.18 4.21
N LEU A 13 -0.15 6.05 3.84
CA LEU A 13 -0.16 4.83 4.67
C LEU A 13 1.26 4.26 4.82
N ALA A 14 2.00 4.12 3.72
CA ALA A 14 3.35 3.57 3.71
C ALA A 14 4.29 4.39 4.62
N VAL A 15 4.29 5.72 4.47
CA VAL A 15 5.05 6.65 5.31
C VAL A 15 4.66 6.50 6.79
N THR A 16 3.35 6.45 7.07
CA THR A 16 2.84 6.35 8.45
C THR A 16 3.30 5.06 9.12
N ILE A 17 3.16 3.93 8.44
CA ILE A 17 3.49 2.61 8.99
C ILE A 17 5.00 2.44 9.13
N HIS A 18 5.78 2.90 8.13
CA HIS A 18 7.24 2.92 8.23
C HIS A 18 7.72 3.75 9.43
N GLY A 19 7.08 4.91 9.68
CA GLY A 19 7.37 5.74 10.86
C GLY A 19 7.13 5.05 12.21
N TRP A 20 6.47 3.89 12.23
CA TRP A 20 6.27 3.10 13.45
C TRP A 20 7.38 2.09 13.72
N ILE A 21 8.40 1.97 12.87
CA ILE A 21 9.45 0.94 12.99
C ILE A 21 10.04 0.83 14.40
N SER A 22 10.29 1.96 15.08
CA SER A 22 10.79 1.98 16.47
C SER A 22 9.78 1.46 17.50
N ALA A 23 8.48 1.63 17.26
CA ALA A 23 7.40 1.07 18.08
C ALA A 23 7.16 -0.43 17.78
N LEU A 24 7.63 -0.91 16.63
CA LEU A 24 7.52 -2.31 16.21
C LEU A 24 8.73 -3.15 16.63
N ALA A 25 9.87 -2.52 16.93
CA ALA A 25 11.09 -3.19 17.39
C ALA A 25 10.91 -4.08 18.64
N PRO A 26 10.10 -3.71 19.65
CA PRO A 26 9.88 -4.55 20.85
C PRO A 26 8.99 -5.77 20.62
N LEU A 27 8.41 -5.94 19.42
CA LEU A 27 7.55 -7.09 19.12
C LEU A 27 8.33 -8.41 19.23
N ASP A 28 7.64 -9.45 19.68
CA ASP A 28 8.20 -10.80 19.66
C ASP A 28 8.54 -11.24 18.23
N LYS A 29 9.46 -12.20 18.13
CA LYS A 29 9.99 -12.69 16.85
C LYS A 29 8.91 -13.22 15.91
N SER A 30 7.84 -13.82 16.43
CA SER A 30 6.74 -14.36 15.60
C SER A 30 5.92 -13.24 14.97
N ARG A 31 5.61 -12.19 15.75
CA ARG A 31 4.91 -11.00 15.25
C ARG A 31 5.76 -10.21 14.27
N ARG A 32 7.03 -9.94 14.57
CA ARG A 32 7.95 -9.29 13.61
C ARG A 32 7.98 -10.01 12.27
N ARG A 33 8.14 -11.34 12.27
CA ARG A 33 8.06 -12.16 11.05
C ARG A 33 6.73 -12.03 10.30
N ARG A 34 5.59 -11.92 11.00
CA ARG A 34 4.29 -11.69 10.34
C ARG A 34 4.23 -10.31 9.69
N VAL A 35 4.68 -9.27 10.40
CA VAL A 35 4.74 -7.90 9.86
C VAL A 35 5.67 -7.83 8.66
N THR A 36 6.88 -8.40 8.74
CA THR A 36 7.82 -8.52 7.62
C THR A 36 7.15 -9.18 6.42
N ARG A 37 6.49 -10.34 6.60
CA ARG A 37 5.80 -11.03 5.49
C ARG A 37 4.72 -10.17 4.83
N TYR A 38 3.92 -9.45 5.61
CA TYR A 38 2.92 -8.56 5.04
C TYR A 38 3.55 -7.34 4.36
N ALA A 39 4.58 -6.74 4.94
CA ALA A 39 5.30 -5.63 4.34
C ALA A 39 5.92 -6.04 2.99
N THR A 40 6.58 -7.20 2.91
CA THR A 40 7.10 -7.77 1.65
C THR A 40 5.97 -8.01 0.63
N ALA A 41 4.87 -8.64 1.06
CA ALA A 41 3.74 -8.90 0.16
C ALA A 41 3.11 -7.60 -0.38
N ILE A 42 3.01 -6.56 0.46
CA ILE A 42 2.54 -5.23 0.03
C ILE A 42 3.51 -4.63 -0.99
N ALA A 43 4.81 -4.65 -0.72
CA ALA A 43 5.83 -4.14 -1.63
C ALA A 43 5.76 -4.84 -3.01
N ASP A 44 5.73 -6.18 -3.04
CA ASP A 44 5.61 -6.94 -4.29
C ASP A 44 4.31 -6.62 -5.04
N THR A 45 3.23 -6.33 -4.31
CA THR A 45 1.95 -5.97 -4.89
C THR A 45 1.94 -4.55 -5.45
N LEU A 46 2.65 -3.61 -4.80
CA LEU A 46 2.84 -2.25 -5.30
C LEU A 46 3.65 -2.23 -6.59
N ALA A 47 4.71 -3.04 -6.69
CA ALA A 47 5.49 -3.21 -7.91
C ALA A 47 4.61 -3.69 -9.09
N ARG A 48 3.81 -4.75 -8.88
CA ARG A 48 2.86 -5.25 -9.91
C ARG A 48 1.79 -4.21 -10.27
N ALA A 49 1.34 -3.41 -9.31
CA ALA A 49 0.38 -2.33 -9.57
C ALA A 49 1.00 -1.21 -10.41
N ALA A 50 2.26 -0.85 -10.15
CA ALA A 50 3.00 0.14 -10.93
C ALA A 50 3.21 -0.34 -12.38
N GLU A 51 3.57 -1.61 -12.58
CA GLU A 51 3.69 -2.23 -13.91
C GLU A 51 2.36 -2.20 -14.66
N ALA A 52 1.25 -2.57 -14.00
CA ALA A 52 -0.07 -2.50 -14.62
C ALA A 52 -0.49 -1.07 -14.98
N LEU A 53 -0.14 -0.07 -14.16
CA LEU A 53 -0.39 1.35 -14.51
C LEU A 53 0.46 1.79 -15.71
N TYR A 54 1.72 1.37 -15.77
CA TYR A 54 2.59 1.65 -16.91
C TYR A 54 2.05 1.05 -18.22
N GLU A 55 1.51 -0.18 -18.19
CA GLU A 55 0.85 -0.80 -19.34
C GLU A 55 -0.37 0.01 -19.80
N ILE A 56 -1.23 0.45 -18.86
CA ILE A 56 -2.39 1.30 -19.18
C ILE A 56 -1.96 2.63 -19.81
N GLU A 57 -0.84 3.21 -19.37
CA GLU A 57 -0.34 4.46 -19.96
C GLU A 57 0.11 4.28 -21.41
N ARG A 58 0.72 3.14 -21.73
CA ARG A 58 1.11 2.80 -23.10
C ARG A 58 -0.08 2.40 -23.96
N GLN A 59 -1.09 1.77 -23.37
CA GLN A 59 -2.28 1.26 -24.04
C GLN A 59 -3.54 1.58 -23.20
N PRO A 60 -4.09 2.80 -23.32
CA PRO A 60 -5.20 3.26 -22.47
C PRO A 60 -6.47 2.41 -22.55
N ASP A 61 -6.67 1.73 -23.68
CA ASP A 61 -7.83 0.86 -23.93
C ASP A 61 -7.61 -0.59 -23.47
N ASP A 62 -6.44 -0.91 -22.90
CA ASP A 62 -6.15 -2.24 -22.35
C ASP A 62 -6.94 -2.50 -21.06
N ARG A 63 -8.10 -3.13 -21.23
CA ARG A 63 -8.97 -3.55 -20.13
C ARG A 63 -8.34 -4.63 -19.25
N HIS A 64 -7.38 -5.41 -19.74
CA HIS A 64 -6.68 -6.41 -18.94
C HIS A 64 -5.72 -5.75 -17.95
N ALA A 65 -4.94 -4.76 -18.41
CA ALA A 65 -4.07 -3.95 -17.56
C ALA A 65 -4.88 -3.20 -16.48
N ALA A 66 -6.00 -2.57 -16.87
CA ALA A 66 -6.92 -1.92 -15.92
C ALA A 66 -7.45 -2.87 -14.83
N ARG A 67 -7.90 -4.06 -15.22
CA ARG A 67 -8.38 -5.08 -14.26
C ARG A 67 -7.25 -5.61 -13.38
N ARG A 68 -6.03 -5.72 -13.89
CA ARG A 68 -4.85 -6.13 -13.11
C ARG A 68 -4.55 -5.11 -12.03
N ALA A 69 -4.46 -3.83 -12.39
CA ALA A 69 -4.25 -2.73 -11.45
C ALA A 69 -5.31 -2.74 -10.33
N ALA A 70 -6.60 -2.83 -10.68
CA ALA A 70 -7.69 -2.90 -9.71
C ALA A 70 -7.57 -4.09 -8.73
N ARG A 71 -7.16 -5.27 -9.22
CA ARG A 71 -6.93 -6.45 -8.36
C ARG A 71 -5.76 -6.26 -7.41
N GLU A 72 -4.63 -5.73 -7.89
CA GLU A 72 -3.47 -5.48 -7.03
C GLU A 72 -3.81 -4.45 -5.94
N PHE A 73 -4.58 -3.40 -6.27
CA PHE A 73 -5.08 -2.44 -5.30
C PHE A 73 -5.96 -3.08 -4.22
N GLY A 74 -6.90 -3.95 -4.60
CA GLY A 74 -7.69 -4.71 -3.63
C GLY A 74 -6.84 -5.58 -2.70
N ARG A 75 -5.79 -6.22 -3.22
CA ARG A 75 -4.85 -7.01 -2.41
C ARG A 75 -4.06 -6.14 -1.42
N ILE A 76 -3.61 -4.96 -1.83
CA ILE A 76 -2.92 -4.00 -0.95
C ILE A 76 -3.80 -3.66 0.25
N THR A 77 -5.07 -3.32 0.03
CA THR A 77 -6.02 -3.04 1.13
C THR A 77 -6.06 -4.21 2.13
N GLY A 78 -6.29 -5.44 1.64
CA GLY A 78 -6.38 -6.61 2.52
C GLY A 78 -5.07 -6.95 3.25
N TYR A 79 -3.91 -6.74 2.63
CA TYR A 79 -2.63 -6.94 3.32
C TYR A 79 -2.38 -5.88 4.39
N VAL A 80 -2.73 -4.62 4.14
CA VAL A 80 -2.60 -3.56 5.14
C VAL A 80 -3.55 -3.83 6.32
N GLU A 81 -4.79 -4.23 6.07
CA GLU A 81 -5.74 -4.61 7.13
C GLU A 81 -5.20 -5.76 7.99
N ASN A 82 -4.71 -6.83 7.37
CA ASN A 82 -4.13 -7.96 8.08
C ASN A 82 -2.90 -7.58 8.91
N MET A 83 -2.02 -6.75 8.34
CA MET A 83 -0.85 -6.24 9.04
C MET A 83 -1.26 -5.39 10.25
N VAL A 84 -2.24 -4.49 10.09
CA VAL A 84 -2.76 -3.67 11.19
C VAL A 84 -3.40 -4.54 12.28
N GLY A 85 -4.11 -5.60 11.91
CA GLY A 85 -4.65 -6.58 12.86
C GLY A 85 -3.56 -7.26 13.70
N VAL A 86 -2.38 -7.54 13.13
CA VAL A 86 -1.23 -8.05 13.89
C VAL A 86 -0.73 -7.01 14.92
N LEU A 87 -0.92 -5.73 14.62
CA LEU A 87 -0.40 -4.60 15.40
C LEU A 87 -1.41 -4.00 16.40
N GLU A 88 -2.68 -4.38 16.35
CA GLU A 88 -3.77 -3.69 17.06
C GLU A 88 -3.54 -3.55 18.58
N HIS A 89 -2.95 -4.56 19.21
CA HIS A 89 -2.67 -4.54 20.66
C HIS A 89 -1.33 -3.88 21.05
N HIS A 90 -0.55 -3.39 20.09
CA HIS A 90 0.79 -2.80 20.32
C HIS A 90 0.88 -1.34 19.87
N LEU A 91 -0.11 -0.88 19.10
CA LEU A 91 -0.24 0.51 18.71
C LEU A 91 -1.13 1.23 19.71
N ASP A 92 -0.79 2.47 20.04
CA ASP A 92 -1.70 3.33 20.78
C ASP A 92 -2.99 3.59 19.97
N GLY A 93 -4.09 3.87 20.67
CA GLY A 93 -5.39 4.08 20.03
C GLY A 93 -5.41 5.22 18.99
N ARG A 94 -4.50 6.20 19.10
CA ARG A 94 -4.40 7.31 18.15
C ARG A 94 -3.76 6.86 16.84
N LYS A 95 -2.71 6.05 16.88
CA LYS A 95 -2.07 5.43 15.71
C LYS A 95 -3.04 4.51 14.99
N LEU A 96 -3.74 3.65 15.73
CA LEU A 96 -4.75 2.74 15.18
C LEU A 96 -5.88 3.50 14.46
N ALA A 97 -6.47 4.51 15.13
CA ALA A 97 -7.50 5.34 14.55
C ALA A 97 -7.01 6.12 13.31
N GLY A 98 -5.74 6.54 13.31
CA GLY A 98 -5.10 7.18 12.17
C GLY A 98 -5.00 6.27 10.94
N VAL A 99 -4.71 4.98 11.12
CA VAL A 99 -4.67 4.02 10.00
C VAL A 99 -6.05 3.57 9.58
N LYS A 100 -6.98 3.30 10.51
CA LYS A 100 -8.39 2.99 10.17
C LYS A 100 -9.01 4.10 9.30
N ARG A 101 -8.85 5.38 9.68
CA ARG A 101 -9.29 6.53 8.84
C ARG A 101 -8.62 6.60 7.47
N ARG A 102 -7.37 6.13 7.34
CA ARG A 102 -6.68 6.10 6.04
C ARG A 102 -7.17 4.93 5.18
N LEU A 103 -7.45 3.77 5.79
CA LEU A 103 -8.06 2.63 5.11
C LEU A 103 -9.48 2.94 4.62
N GLU A 104 -10.29 3.62 5.44
CA GLU A 104 -11.61 4.11 5.01
C GLU A 104 -11.50 5.07 3.82
N ARG A 105 -10.52 5.99 3.84
CA ARG A 105 -10.23 6.88 2.69
C ARG A 105 -9.71 6.12 1.48
N LEU A 106 -8.94 5.05 1.68
CA LEU A 106 -8.41 4.21 0.62
C LEU A 106 -9.58 3.51 -0.09
N ASP A 107 -10.51 2.93 0.67
CA ASP A 107 -11.72 2.30 0.15
C ASP A 107 -12.63 3.31 -0.56
N ALA A 108 -12.84 4.49 0.04
CA ALA A 108 -13.61 5.57 -0.58
C ALA A 108 -12.97 6.11 -1.87
N SER A 109 -11.64 6.03 -1.98
CA SER A 109 -10.87 6.44 -3.15
C SER A 109 -10.64 5.29 -4.13
N ALA A 110 -11.18 4.09 -3.87
CA ALA A 110 -10.93 2.91 -4.68
C ALA A 110 -11.26 3.20 -6.15
N PRO A 111 -10.35 2.90 -7.09
CA PRO A 111 -10.56 3.21 -8.49
C PRO A 111 -11.80 2.49 -9.02
N ARG A 112 -12.87 3.25 -9.28
CA ARG A 112 -13.98 2.79 -10.11
C ARG A 112 -13.53 2.99 -11.56
N SER A 113 -13.65 1.96 -12.37
CA SER A 113 -13.08 1.87 -13.72
C SER A 113 -13.61 2.98 -14.63
N ASP A 114 -12.91 4.12 -14.68
CA ASP A 114 -13.13 5.18 -15.67
C ASP A 114 -11.85 6.00 -15.92
N GLY A 115 -11.51 6.08 -17.21
CA GLY A 115 -10.59 7.01 -17.90
C GLY A 115 -9.40 7.62 -17.14
N LEU A 116 -8.19 7.31 -17.61
CA LEU A 116 -6.91 7.85 -17.15
C LEU A 116 -6.29 8.74 -18.24
N GLN A 117 -6.00 10.01 -17.95
CA GLN A 117 -4.94 10.74 -18.66
C GLN A 117 -4.42 11.95 -17.86
N THR A 118 -3.17 12.32 -18.14
CA THR A 118 -2.33 13.45 -17.66
C THR A 118 -1.78 13.49 -16.22
N ALA A 119 -2.01 12.50 -15.36
CA ALA A 119 -1.38 12.42 -14.01
C ALA A 119 -0.64 11.09 -13.75
N ALA A 120 -0.08 10.53 -14.81
CA ALA A 120 0.39 9.16 -14.95
C ALA A 120 1.73 8.87 -14.23
N ASP A 121 2.80 9.50 -14.68
CA ASP A 121 4.13 9.37 -14.10
C ASP A 121 4.14 9.60 -12.58
N ARG A 122 3.46 10.65 -12.11
CA ARG A 122 3.36 10.97 -10.68
C ARG A 122 2.65 9.89 -9.85
N ARG A 123 1.80 9.06 -10.45
CA ARG A 123 1.17 7.92 -9.75
C ARG A 123 2.15 6.76 -9.67
N ILE A 124 2.85 6.45 -10.75
CA ILE A 124 3.86 5.39 -10.77
C ILE A 124 4.96 5.71 -9.75
N ASP A 125 5.49 6.94 -9.75
CA ASP A 125 6.51 7.38 -8.80
C ASP A 125 6.08 7.21 -7.34
N ARG A 126 4.81 7.50 -7.04
CA ARG A 126 4.25 7.35 -5.69
C ARG A 126 4.08 5.88 -5.29
N LEU A 127 3.75 4.99 -6.23
CA LEU A 127 3.70 3.55 -5.96
C LEU A 127 5.09 3.00 -5.70
N ILE A 128 6.10 3.43 -6.47
CA ILE A 128 7.51 3.07 -6.27
C ILE A 128 8.00 3.59 -4.90
N ALA A 129 7.67 4.84 -4.55
CA ALA A 129 8.00 5.38 -3.23
C ALA A 129 7.34 4.59 -2.10
N ALA A 130 6.05 4.26 -2.23
CA ALA A 130 5.33 3.45 -1.26
C ALA A 130 5.96 2.04 -1.13
N GLU A 131 6.33 1.42 -2.25
CA GLU A 131 7.06 0.15 -2.25
C GLU A 131 8.33 0.26 -1.42
N GLY A 132 9.16 1.29 -1.66
CA GLY A 132 10.40 1.52 -0.93
C GLY A 132 10.21 1.60 0.58
N TYR A 133 9.15 2.26 1.06
CA TYR A 133 8.82 2.30 2.49
C TYR A 133 8.47 0.92 3.07
N PHE A 134 7.73 0.10 2.32
CA PHE A 134 7.38 -1.25 2.76
C PHE A 134 8.58 -2.22 2.71
N ARG A 135 9.49 -2.06 1.74
CA ARG A 135 10.78 -2.77 1.70
C ARG A 135 11.62 -2.42 2.92
N ALA A 136 11.84 -1.13 3.16
CA ALA A 136 12.61 -0.66 4.32
C ALA A 136 12.01 -1.11 5.66
N LEU A 137 10.68 -1.16 5.76
CA LEU A 137 9.98 -1.71 6.92
C LEU A 137 10.25 -3.21 7.09
N ALA A 138 10.20 -3.98 6.01
CA ALA A 138 10.48 -5.42 6.04
C ALA A 138 11.93 -5.66 6.50
N ASP A 139 12.89 -4.98 5.88
CA ASP A 139 14.33 -5.11 6.14
C ASP A 139 14.68 -4.73 7.59
N GLY A 140 14.13 -3.61 8.09
CA GLY A 140 14.39 -3.18 9.47
C GLY A 140 13.72 -4.04 10.55
N LEU A 141 12.86 -4.98 10.17
CA LEU A 141 12.23 -5.95 11.07
C LEU A 141 12.78 -7.37 10.91
N GLU A 142 13.64 -7.63 9.92
CA GLU A 142 14.31 -8.92 9.77
C GLU A 142 15.16 -9.23 11.03
N PRO A 143 15.08 -10.48 11.55
CA PRO A 143 15.70 -10.86 12.82
C PRO A 143 17.18 -11.21 12.71
#